data_AF-E3LBH5-F1
#
_entry.id   AF-E3LBH5-F1
#
_cell.length_a   1.000
_cell.length_b   1.000
_cell.length_c   1.000
_cell.angle_alpha   90.00
_cell.angle_beta   90.00
_cell.angle_gamma   90.00
#
_symmetry.space_group_name_H-M   'P 1'
#
loop_
_entity.id
_entity.type
_entity.pdbx_description
1 polymer ?
#
loop_
_entity_poly.entity_id
_entity_poly.type
_entity_poly.pdbx_seq_one_letter_code
_entity_poly.pdbx_strand_id
1 'polypeptide(L)'
;MASRSAQATATSKKRKNVDREEAEQDVPGGAGALTTSSSSTKPYKSKVLILCSRGITYRMRHLMNDLANLITHGKKDAKLDSKHALPSINELADLNSCNHALYFESRRHSDLYLWASRCPNGPSIRFHVVNVHTMDEMKMTGNCLKGSRPIVTFGKEFEDEAHWKVCKEVLTNVFAVPKTARKAKPFVDHIISFSIVDGKIWFRNYQVTNCSYPSPLRPSPSIISHKNLI
;
A
#
# COMPACT_ATOMS: atom_id res chain seq x y z
N MET A 1 -31.04 -8.26 57.34
CA MET A 1 -30.91 -8.24 55.86
C MET A 1 -29.63 -7.47 55.55
N ALA A 2 -28.46 -8.09 55.37
CA ALA A 2 -28.00 -8.90 54.24
C ALA A 2 -27.90 -8.13 52.90
N SER A 3 -26.68 -7.71 52.55
CA SER A 3 -26.00 -7.76 51.22
C SER A 3 -24.91 -6.68 51.17
N ARG A 4 -23.62 -6.96 51.44
CA ARG A 4 -22.57 -7.57 50.60
C ARG A 4 -22.43 -6.99 49.18
N SER A 5 -21.37 -6.19 49.00
CA SER A 5 -20.59 -6.15 47.74
C SER A 5 -19.15 -5.77 48.06
N ALA A 6 -18.24 -6.72 47.82
CA ALA A 6 -16.80 -6.62 48.00
C ALA A 6 -16.16 -5.85 46.84
N GLN A 7 -15.26 -4.92 47.15
CA GLN A 7 -14.31 -4.36 46.18
C GLN A 7 -12.96 -5.05 46.38
N ALA A 8 -12.57 -5.85 45.37
CA ALA A 8 -11.24 -6.43 45.25
C ALA A 8 -10.33 -5.43 44.51
N THR A 9 -9.35 -4.88 45.21
CA THR A 9 -8.27 -4.06 44.66
C THR A 9 -7.13 -4.97 44.17
N ALA A 10 -7.04 -5.14 42.86
CA ALA A 10 -5.92 -5.84 42.22
C ALA A 10 -4.76 -4.86 41.96
N THR A 11 -3.66 -5.09 42.68
CA THR A 11 -2.37 -4.41 42.54
C THR A 11 -1.69 -4.83 41.22
N SER A 12 -1.63 -3.92 40.25
CA SER A 12 -0.94 -4.15 38.98
C SER A 12 0.56 -3.86 39.13
N LYS A 13 1.34 -4.93 39.07
CA LYS A 13 2.80 -4.97 39.19
C LYS A 13 3.44 -4.36 37.94
N LYS A 14 3.96 -3.13 38.08
CA LYS A 14 4.76 -2.40 37.08
C LYS A 14 6.06 -3.16 36.79
N ARG A 15 6.10 -3.94 35.71
CA ARG A 15 7.35 -4.52 35.17
C ARG A 15 8.08 -3.46 34.35
N LYS A 16 9.11 -2.91 34.98
CA LYS A 16 10.17 -2.05 34.42
C LYS A 16 11.06 -2.96 33.55
N ASN A 17 11.13 -2.76 32.24
CA ASN A 17 12.18 -3.35 31.42
C ASN A 17 13.06 -2.19 30.95
N VAL A 18 14.24 -2.10 31.56
CA VAL A 18 15.26 -1.09 31.29
C VAL A 18 16.19 -1.68 30.24
N ASP A 19 16.42 -0.89 29.20
CA ASP A 19 17.34 -1.14 28.10
C ASP A 19 18.73 -1.60 28.61
N ARG A 20 19.22 -2.71 28.06
CA ARG A 20 20.63 -3.11 28.17
C ARG A 20 21.32 -2.67 26.88
N GLU A 21 22.03 -1.56 26.98
CA GLU A 21 23.12 -1.22 26.06
C GLU A 21 24.30 -2.14 26.41
N GLU A 22 24.68 -3.03 25.49
CA GLU A 22 25.90 -3.81 25.61
C GLU A 22 27.04 -3.04 24.93
N ALA A 23 28.03 -2.67 25.75
CA ALA A 23 29.29 -2.08 25.34
C ALA A 23 30.18 -3.14 24.66
N GLU A 24 30.63 -2.87 23.44
CA GLU A 24 31.67 -3.66 22.76
C GLU A 24 33.02 -3.43 23.44
N GLN A 25 33.67 -4.52 23.86
CA GLN A 25 35.07 -4.55 24.28
C GLN A 25 35.93 -5.18 23.18
N ASP A 26 36.95 -4.44 22.79
CA ASP A 26 37.95 -4.74 21.77
C ASP A 26 39.05 -5.66 22.32
N VAL A 27 39.32 -6.82 21.68
CA VAL A 27 40.60 -7.55 21.82
C VAL A 27 40.93 -8.35 20.54
N PRO A 28 42.16 -8.27 19.99
CA PRO A 28 42.48 -8.81 18.66
C PRO A 28 43.14 -10.20 18.70
N GLY A 29 42.99 -10.98 17.61
CA GLY A 29 43.92 -12.08 17.31
C GLY A 29 43.39 -13.27 16.51
N GLY A 30 43.69 -13.31 15.20
CA GLY A 30 44.29 -14.49 14.55
C GLY A 30 43.42 -15.62 13.97
N ALA A 31 43.55 -15.78 12.64
CA ALA A 31 43.49 -17.02 11.84
C ALA A 31 42.13 -17.57 11.36
N GLY A 32 41.81 -17.24 10.10
CA GLY A 32 41.50 -18.25 9.07
C GLY A 32 40.17 -19.01 9.14
N ALA A 33 39.06 -18.34 8.83
CA ALA A 33 37.86 -18.99 8.32
C ALA A 33 37.19 -18.09 7.28
N LEU A 34 37.04 -18.60 6.04
CA LEU A 34 36.33 -17.96 4.95
C LEU A 34 34.84 -17.89 5.30
N THR A 35 34.43 -16.84 6.00
CA THR A 35 33.02 -16.56 6.27
C THR A 35 32.41 -15.90 5.05
N THR A 36 31.57 -16.63 4.33
CA THR A 36 30.64 -16.06 3.36
C THR A 36 29.80 -15.02 4.09
N SER A 37 30.15 -13.74 3.94
CA SER A 37 29.37 -12.63 4.45
C SER A 37 28.08 -12.56 3.64
N SER A 38 27.08 -13.34 4.03
CA SER A 38 25.70 -13.11 3.63
C SER A 38 25.30 -11.76 4.22
N SER A 39 25.63 -10.69 3.52
CA SER A 39 25.17 -9.34 3.84
C SER A 39 23.65 -9.41 3.92
N SER A 40 23.13 -9.41 5.14
CA SER A 40 21.70 -9.46 5.39
C SER A 40 21.14 -8.14 4.89
N THR A 41 20.75 -8.13 3.61
CA THR A 41 20.23 -6.94 2.95
C THR A 41 19.03 -6.50 3.78
N LYS A 42 19.13 -5.30 4.37
CA LYS A 42 18.10 -4.79 5.27
C LYS A 42 16.75 -4.88 4.55
N PRO A 43 15.72 -5.47 5.17
CA PRO A 43 14.45 -5.67 4.49
C PRO A 43 13.86 -4.32 4.12
N TYR A 44 13.40 -4.22 2.87
CA TYR A 44 12.72 -3.04 2.34
C TYR A 44 11.50 -2.69 3.22
N LYS A 45 11.47 -1.46 3.75
CA LYS A 45 10.39 -0.92 4.57
C LYS A 45 9.82 0.32 3.90
N SER A 46 8.57 0.22 3.47
CA SER A 46 7.78 1.37 3.00
C SER A 46 6.52 1.50 3.87
N LYS A 47 6.18 2.74 4.19
CA LYS A 47 4.96 3.13 4.91
C LYS A 47 4.42 4.37 4.22
N VAL A 48 3.15 4.32 3.82
CA VAL A 48 2.51 5.37 3.04
C VAL A 48 1.43 6.02 3.90
N LEU A 49 1.48 7.33 4.06
CA LEU A 49 0.41 8.10 4.68
C LEU A 49 -0.63 8.46 3.62
N ILE A 50 -1.90 8.18 3.86
CA ILE A 50 -3.01 8.51 2.94
C ILE A 50 -3.86 9.60 3.57
N LEU A 51 -3.84 10.78 2.94
CA LEU A 51 -4.53 11.99 3.37
C LEU A 51 -5.48 12.48 2.30
N CYS A 52 -6.49 13.25 2.70
CA CYS A 52 -7.39 13.90 1.76
C CYS A 52 -7.75 15.30 2.20
N SER A 53 -8.01 16.19 1.25
CA SER A 53 -8.50 17.54 1.53
C SER A 53 -9.96 17.53 1.96
N ARG A 54 -10.42 18.61 2.58
CA ARG A 54 -11.85 18.90 2.65
C ARG A 54 -12.43 19.07 1.24
N GLY A 55 -13.70 18.66 1.08
CA GLY A 55 -14.44 18.77 -0.19
C GLY A 55 -14.28 17.61 -1.17
N ILE A 56 -13.73 16.46 -0.75
CA ILE A 56 -13.75 15.24 -1.58
C ILE A 56 -15.20 14.77 -1.83
N THR A 57 -15.49 14.41 -3.08
CA THR A 57 -16.81 13.89 -3.47
C THR A 57 -16.98 12.42 -3.04
N TYR A 58 -18.17 11.88 -3.25
CA TYR A 58 -18.47 10.47 -2.99
C TYR A 58 -17.55 9.53 -3.79
N ARG A 59 -17.43 9.75 -5.11
CA ARG A 59 -16.56 8.97 -6.00
C ARG A 59 -15.09 9.00 -5.56
N MET A 60 -14.58 10.18 -5.21
CA MET A 60 -13.19 10.34 -4.75
C MET A 60 -12.92 9.59 -3.44
N ARG A 61 -13.91 9.55 -2.52
CA ARG A 61 -13.80 8.76 -1.28
C ARG A 61 -13.70 7.27 -1.55
N HIS A 62 -14.50 6.76 -2.49
CA HIS A 62 -14.44 5.36 -2.88
C HIS A 62 -13.10 5.01 -3.51
N LEU A 63 -12.61 5.83 -4.45
CA LEU A 63 -11.27 5.66 -5.01
C LEU A 63 -10.18 5.62 -3.92
N MET A 64 -10.24 6.53 -2.95
CA MET A 64 -9.28 6.55 -1.83
C MET A 64 -9.38 5.28 -0.97
N ASN A 65 -10.59 4.78 -0.71
CA ASN A 65 -10.77 3.54 0.05
C ASN A 65 -10.29 2.33 -0.75
N ASP A 66 -10.52 2.30 -2.06
CA ASP A 66 -10.05 1.23 -2.95
C ASP A 66 -8.51 1.19 -2.95
N LEU A 67 -7.86 2.35 -3.07
CA LEU A 67 -6.40 2.48 -2.99
C LEU A 67 -5.87 2.13 -1.58
N ALA A 68 -6.56 2.51 -0.51
CA ALA A 68 -6.17 2.14 0.85
C ALA A 68 -6.27 0.62 1.11
N ASN A 69 -7.20 -0.07 0.43
CA ASN A 69 -7.31 -1.53 0.50
C ASN A 69 -6.18 -2.22 -0.29
N LEU A 70 -5.73 -1.60 -1.39
CA LEU A 70 -4.63 -2.08 -2.22
C LEU A 70 -3.27 -1.88 -1.53
N ILE A 71 -3.07 -0.70 -0.92
CA ILE A 71 -1.83 -0.30 -0.25
C ILE A 71 -1.91 -0.74 1.22
N THR A 72 -1.54 -2.00 1.48
CA THR A 72 -1.69 -2.65 2.80
C THR A 72 -0.82 -2.04 3.91
N HIS A 73 0.25 -1.36 3.51
CA HIS A 73 1.18 -0.61 4.37
C HIS A 73 0.83 0.88 4.41
N GLY A 74 -0.35 1.23 3.89
CA GLY A 74 -0.94 2.55 3.94
C GLY A 74 -1.64 2.80 5.27
N LYS A 75 -1.37 3.95 5.88
CA LYS A 75 -2.13 4.46 7.03
C LYS A 75 -3.02 5.60 6.55
N LYS A 76 -4.32 5.41 6.61
CA LYS A 76 -5.30 6.47 6.37
C LYS A 76 -5.41 7.35 7.62
N ASP A 77 -5.37 8.66 7.42
CA ASP A 77 -5.49 9.65 8.50
C ASP A 77 -6.70 10.57 8.27
N ALA A 78 -6.92 11.50 9.18
CA ALA A 78 -7.98 12.50 9.12
C ALA A 78 -7.83 13.44 7.91
N LYS A 79 -8.92 14.13 7.58
CA LYS A 79 -8.92 15.10 6.47
C LYS A 79 -8.10 16.32 6.85
N LEU A 80 -7.34 16.85 5.91
CA LEU A 80 -6.63 18.10 6.06
C LEU A 80 -7.59 19.28 5.86
N ASP A 81 -7.56 20.21 6.82
CA ASP A 81 -8.47 21.35 6.87
C ASP A 81 -8.12 22.43 5.85
N SER A 82 -6.83 22.76 5.75
CA SER A 82 -6.31 23.81 4.86
C SER A 82 -5.64 23.20 3.64
N LYS A 83 -6.13 23.56 2.44
CA LYS A 83 -5.54 23.09 1.17
C LYS A 83 -4.15 23.65 0.90
N HIS A 84 -3.81 24.78 1.51
CA HIS A 84 -2.56 25.50 1.28
C HIS A 84 -1.45 25.11 2.26
N ALA A 85 -1.79 24.39 3.34
CA ALA A 85 -0.84 23.96 4.35
C ALA A 85 -0.13 22.66 3.96
N LEU A 86 0.44 22.57 2.75
CA LEU A 86 1.18 21.38 2.31
C LEU A 86 2.38 21.00 3.22
N PRO A 87 3.12 21.95 3.83
CA PRO A 87 4.21 21.60 4.75
C PRO A 87 3.76 20.75 5.95
N SER A 88 2.51 20.91 6.40
CA SER A 88 1.97 20.12 7.51
C SER A 88 1.89 18.62 7.21
N ILE A 89 1.91 18.22 5.93
CA ILE A 89 1.95 16.81 5.52
C ILE A 89 3.25 16.15 5.97
N ASN A 90 4.37 16.89 5.98
CA ASN A 90 5.65 16.36 6.45
C ASN A 90 5.59 16.07 7.96
N GLU A 91 5.05 17.00 8.74
CA GLU A 91 4.86 16.81 10.19
C GLU A 91 3.93 15.62 10.49
N LEU A 92 2.84 15.49 9.73
CA LEU A 92 1.92 14.35 9.85
C LEU A 92 2.59 13.03 9.45
N ALA A 93 3.44 13.04 8.41
CA ALA A 93 4.22 11.87 8.02
C ALA A 93 5.21 11.47 9.13
N ASP A 94 5.87 12.43 9.77
CA ASP A 94 6.82 12.19 10.86
C ASP A 94 6.12 11.63 12.11
N LEU A 95 4.98 12.21 12.50
CA LEU A 95 4.14 11.72 13.61
C LEU A 95 3.65 10.29 13.39
N ASN A 96 3.36 9.93 12.15
CA ASN A 96 2.92 8.59 11.76
C ASN A 96 4.08 7.65 11.35
N SER A 97 5.32 8.13 11.41
CA SER A 97 6.53 7.45 10.94
C SER A 97 6.37 6.84 9.54
N CYS A 98 5.84 7.63 8.60
CA CYS A 98 5.61 7.27 7.21
C CYS A 98 6.72 7.86 6.31
N ASN A 99 7.19 7.07 5.35
CA ASN A 99 8.27 7.47 4.44
C ASN A 99 7.72 8.19 3.19
N HIS A 100 6.48 7.87 2.83
CA HIS A 100 5.80 8.39 1.66
C HIS A 100 4.43 8.95 2.05
N ALA A 101 3.96 9.94 1.31
CA ALA A 101 2.62 10.50 1.49
C ALA A 101 1.87 10.52 0.16
N LEU A 102 0.59 10.16 0.23
CA LEU A 102 -0.41 10.31 -0.81
C LEU A 102 -1.46 11.29 -0.32
N TYR A 103 -1.55 12.45 -0.95
CA TYR A 103 -2.54 13.47 -0.60
C TYR A 103 -3.50 13.73 -1.76
N PHE A 104 -4.78 13.46 -1.51
CA PHE A 104 -5.88 13.71 -2.44
C PHE A 104 -6.41 15.13 -2.25
N GLU A 105 -6.07 16.03 -3.18
CA GLU A 105 -6.55 17.41 -3.21
C GLU A 105 -7.76 17.52 -4.15
N SER A 106 -8.93 17.79 -3.58
CA SER A 106 -10.14 18.13 -4.34
C SER A 106 -10.22 19.63 -4.59
N ARG A 107 -10.37 20.03 -5.86
CA ARG A 107 -10.68 21.42 -6.25
C ARG A 107 -12.07 21.49 -6.86
N ARG A 108 -12.82 22.55 -6.50
CA ARG A 108 -14.18 22.82 -7.01
C ARG A 108 -15.13 21.61 -6.97
N HIS A 109 -14.90 20.66 -6.06
CA HIS A 109 -15.65 19.40 -5.93
C HIS A 109 -15.76 18.58 -7.23
N SER A 110 -14.83 18.76 -8.17
CA SER A 110 -14.86 18.13 -9.50
C SER A 110 -13.48 17.61 -9.87
N ASP A 111 -12.48 18.48 -9.79
CA ASP A 111 -11.10 18.15 -10.13
C ASP A 111 -10.41 17.44 -8.95
N LEU A 112 -9.72 16.34 -9.25
CA LEU A 112 -8.92 15.58 -8.31
C LEU A 112 -7.44 15.68 -8.67
N TYR A 113 -6.64 16.20 -7.75
CA TYR A 113 -5.20 16.14 -7.83
C TYR A 113 -4.67 15.15 -6.79
N LEU A 114 -3.72 14.32 -7.20
CA LEU A 114 -3.03 13.39 -6.33
C LEU A 114 -1.58 13.84 -6.17
N TRP A 115 -1.19 14.16 -4.96
CA TRP A 115 0.19 14.41 -4.60
C TRP A 115 0.80 13.11 -4.10
N ALA A 116 1.87 12.66 -4.76
CA ALA A 116 2.71 11.57 -4.27
C ALA A 116 4.09 12.12 -3.95
N SER A 117 4.49 12.00 -2.69
CA SER A 117 5.78 12.50 -2.23
C SER A 117 6.51 11.50 -1.36
N ARG A 118 7.84 11.63 -1.34
CA ARG A 118 8.68 11.09 -0.29
C ARG A 118 8.87 12.18 0.77
N CYS A 119 8.48 11.89 2.01
CA CYS A 119 8.62 12.82 3.12
C CYS A 119 9.92 12.52 3.90
N PRO A 120 10.63 13.53 4.44
CA PRO A 120 10.40 14.98 4.31
C PRO A 120 11.12 15.64 3.12
N ASN A 121 12.12 14.97 2.53
CA ASN A 121 13.07 15.58 1.59
C ASN A 121 12.61 15.66 0.12
N GLY A 122 11.41 15.18 -0.21
CA GLY A 122 10.99 14.98 -1.60
C GLY A 122 11.63 13.73 -2.24
N PRO A 123 11.36 13.43 -3.52
CA PRO A 123 10.64 14.22 -4.52
C PRO A 123 9.11 14.26 -4.30
N SER A 124 8.46 15.27 -4.88
CA SER A 124 7.00 15.46 -4.84
C SER A 124 6.45 15.60 -6.25
N ILE A 125 5.45 14.80 -6.58
CA ILE A 125 4.82 14.77 -7.90
C ILE A 125 3.34 15.05 -7.74
N ARG A 126 2.82 15.96 -8.57
CA ARG A 126 1.40 16.29 -8.61
C ARG A 126 0.77 15.71 -9.87
N PHE A 127 -0.12 14.75 -9.70
CA PHE A 127 -0.89 14.15 -10.78
C PHE A 127 -2.27 14.79 -10.87
N HIS A 128 -2.73 15.05 -12.08
CA HIS A 128 -4.13 15.34 -12.34
C HIS A 128 -4.85 14.02 -12.65
N VAL A 129 -5.79 13.63 -11.79
CA VAL A 129 -6.47 12.33 -11.90
C VAL A 129 -7.72 12.50 -12.75
N VAL A 130 -7.75 11.82 -13.88
CA VAL A 130 -8.87 11.83 -14.84
C VAL A 130 -9.43 10.41 -15.01
N ASN A 131 -10.66 10.30 -15.50
CA ASN A 131 -11.31 9.02 -15.83
C ASN A 131 -11.28 8.00 -14.68
N VAL A 132 -11.68 8.45 -13.49
CA VAL A 132 -11.79 7.59 -12.31
C VAL A 132 -12.98 6.64 -12.48
N HIS A 133 -12.70 5.35 -12.41
CA HIS A 133 -13.71 4.31 -12.28
C HIS A 133 -13.44 3.50 -11.02
N THR A 134 -14.39 3.50 -10.09
CA THR A 134 -14.26 2.76 -8.81
C THR A 134 -14.80 1.34 -8.96
N MET A 135 -14.50 0.48 -7.98
CA MET A 135 -15.01 -0.91 -7.98
C MET A 135 -16.54 -0.98 -8.00
N ASP A 136 -17.22 0.03 -7.46
CA ASP A 136 -18.68 0.10 -7.34
C ASP A 136 -19.39 0.50 -8.65
N GLU A 137 -18.70 1.24 -9.54
CA GLU A 137 -19.29 1.80 -10.76
C GLU A 137 -19.16 0.88 -11.98
N MET A 138 -18.21 -0.07 -11.97
CA MET A 138 -17.94 -0.94 -13.10
C MET A 138 -18.33 -2.38 -12.79
N LYS A 139 -18.97 -3.07 -13.75
CA LYS A 139 -19.23 -4.53 -13.71
C LYS A 139 -17.94 -5.37 -13.85
N MET A 140 -16.86 -4.95 -13.19
CA MET A 140 -15.62 -5.70 -13.13
C MET A 140 -15.86 -6.91 -12.22
N THR A 141 -15.85 -8.10 -12.81
CA THR A 141 -16.01 -9.38 -12.11
C THR A 141 -14.74 -9.83 -11.38
N GLY A 142 -13.70 -8.98 -11.39
CA GLY A 142 -12.40 -9.27 -10.77
C GLY A 142 -12.42 -9.02 -9.27
N ASN A 143 -12.00 -10.01 -8.49
CA ASN A 143 -11.81 -9.89 -7.05
C ASN A 143 -10.34 -10.14 -6.70
N CYS A 144 -9.79 -9.36 -5.77
CA CYS A 144 -8.44 -9.59 -5.28
C CYS A 144 -8.43 -9.74 -3.75
N LEU A 145 -7.59 -10.65 -3.25
CA LEU A 145 -7.36 -10.85 -1.84
C LEU A 145 -6.84 -9.55 -1.20
N LYS A 146 -7.62 -9.00 -0.27
CA LYS A 146 -7.16 -7.91 0.61
C LYS A 146 -5.91 -8.36 1.35
N GLY A 147 -4.86 -7.54 1.28
CA GLY A 147 -3.58 -7.89 1.89
C GLY A 147 -2.58 -8.58 0.95
N SER A 148 -2.99 -9.02 -0.24
CA SER A 148 -2.06 -9.67 -1.18
C SER A 148 -0.98 -8.70 -1.67
N ARG A 149 0.15 -9.25 -2.12
CA ARG A 149 1.28 -8.47 -2.61
C ARG A 149 1.15 -8.33 -4.12
N PRO A 150 0.87 -7.13 -4.67
CA PRO A 150 0.79 -6.93 -6.10
C PRO A 150 2.13 -7.16 -6.77
N ILE A 151 2.08 -7.66 -8.01
CA ILE A 151 3.17 -7.43 -8.96
C ILE A 151 2.94 -6.05 -9.56
N VAL A 152 3.93 -5.18 -9.47
CA VAL A 152 3.89 -3.86 -10.09
C VAL A 152 4.65 -3.93 -11.41
N THR A 153 3.98 -3.57 -12.50
CA THR A 153 4.53 -3.58 -13.86
C THR A 153 4.55 -2.15 -14.40
N PHE A 154 5.66 -1.78 -15.02
CA PHE A 154 5.83 -0.51 -15.71
C PHE A 154 6.13 -0.79 -17.17
N GLY A 155 5.48 -0.04 -18.06
CA GLY A 155 5.83 -0.02 -19.47
C GLY A 155 7.25 0.51 -19.71
N LYS A 156 7.79 0.21 -20.90
CA LYS A 156 9.15 0.63 -21.29
C LYS A 156 9.27 2.16 -21.37
N GLU A 157 8.16 2.84 -21.63
CA GLU A 157 8.09 4.28 -21.81
C GLU A 157 8.57 5.06 -20.57
N PHE A 158 8.52 4.42 -19.39
CA PHE A 158 9.01 5.04 -18.15
C PHE A 158 10.54 5.20 -18.10
N GLU A 159 11.28 4.51 -18.97
CA GLU A 159 12.75 4.58 -19.05
C GLU A 159 13.26 5.63 -20.05
N ASP A 160 12.38 6.22 -20.86
CA ASP A 160 12.79 7.11 -21.95
C ASP A 160 13.23 8.49 -21.42
N GLU A 161 12.50 9.07 -20.46
CA GLU A 161 12.82 10.39 -19.90
C GLU A 161 13.15 10.34 -18.40
N ALA A 162 14.03 11.25 -17.95
CA ALA A 162 14.46 11.33 -16.55
C ALA A 162 13.29 11.58 -15.59
N HIS A 163 12.31 12.39 -15.98
CA HIS A 163 11.16 12.70 -15.13
C HIS A 163 10.25 11.46 -14.96
N TRP A 164 10.12 10.61 -15.98
CA TRP A 164 9.40 9.35 -15.88
C TRP A 164 10.10 8.33 -14.98
N LYS A 165 11.43 8.29 -14.99
CA LYS A 165 12.21 7.44 -14.07
C LYS A 165 11.95 7.81 -12.61
N VAL A 166 11.91 9.10 -12.30
CA VAL A 166 11.57 9.58 -10.94
C VAL A 166 10.14 9.20 -10.59
N CYS A 167 9.19 9.34 -11.53
CA CYS A 167 7.81 8.92 -11.32
C CYS A 167 7.71 7.42 -11.05
N LYS A 168 8.41 6.60 -11.84
CA LYS A 168 8.48 5.14 -11.66
C LYS A 168 9.00 4.78 -10.28
N GLU A 169 10.07 5.41 -9.82
CA GLU A 169 10.66 5.14 -8.50
C GLU A 169 9.70 5.50 -7.36
N VAL A 170 9.04 6.66 -7.43
CA VAL A 170 8.04 7.08 -6.42
C VAL A 170 6.84 6.13 -6.41
N LEU A 171 6.28 5.80 -7.58
CA LEU A 171 5.13 4.91 -7.71
C LEU A 171 5.48 3.49 -7.27
N THR A 172 6.69 3.00 -7.59
CA THR A 172 7.17 1.71 -7.11
C THR A 172 7.15 1.69 -5.59
N ASN A 173 7.68 2.72 -4.94
CA ASN A 173 7.75 2.74 -3.49
C ASN A 173 6.39 2.88 -2.79
N VAL A 174 5.40 3.47 -3.47
CA VAL A 174 4.03 3.63 -2.96
C VAL A 174 3.20 2.36 -3.13
N PHE A 175 3.29 1.70 -4.29
CA PHE A 175 2.44 0.56 -4.63
C PHE A 175 3.08 -0.80 -4.34
N ALA A 176 4.41 -0.89 -4.25
CA ALA A 176 5.09 -2.13 -3.89
C ALA A 176 4.91 -2.44 -2.40
N VAL A 177 4.15 -3.49 -2.11
CA VAL A 177 3.90 -3.92 -0.72
C VAL A 177 5.15 -4.62 -0.14
N PRO A 178 5.79 -4.07 0.91
CA PRO A 178 6.94 -4.69 1.53
C PRO A 178 6.55 -5.99 2.24
N LYS A 179 7.45 -6.97 2.26
CA LYS A 179 7.25 -8.24 2.99
C LYS A 179 7.04 -8.04 4.49
N THR A 180 7.57 -6.94 5.04
CA THR A 180 7.47 -6.59 6.47
C THR A 180 6.14 -5.93 6.84
N ALA A 181 5.24 -5.68 5.89
CA ALA A 181 3.96 -5.05 6.20
C ALA A 181 3.10 -5.97 7.08
N ARG A 182 2.61 -5.44 8.20
CA ARG A 182 1.83 -6.19 9.20
C ARG A 182 0.57 -6.88 8.62
N LYS A 183 -0.02 -6.29 7.58
CA LYS A 183 -1.24 -6.77 6.93
C LYS A 183 -0.98 -7.53 5.62
N ALA A 184 0.29 -7.70 5.21
CA ALA A 184 0.62 -8.38 3.97
C ALA A 184 0.44 -9.89 4.11
N LYS A 185 -0.21 -10.48 3.12
CA LYS A 185 -0.32 -11.92 2.91
C LYS A 185 0.77 -12.36 1.93
N PRO A 186 1.26 -13.61 2.02
CA PRO A 186 2.34 -14.10 1.16
C PRO A 186 1.93 -14.28 -0.31
N PHE A 187 0.64 -14.34 -0.60
CA PHE A 187 0.10 -14.62 -1.94
C PHE A 187 0.15 -13.40 -2.87
N VAL A 188 0.34 -13.70 -4.16
CA VAL A 188 0.20 -12.77 -5.29
C VAL A 188 -1.09 -13.14 -6.01
N ASP A 189 -2.02 -12.20 -6.06
CA ASP A 189 -3.37 -12.43 -6.60
C ASP A 189 -3.76 -11.39 -7.66
N HIS A 190 -3.01 -10.29 -7.75
CA HIS A 190 -3.29 -9.21 -8.67
C HIS A 190 -2.03 -8.51 -9.17
N ILE A 191 -2.16 -7.84 -10.31
CA ILE A 191 -1.12 -7.09 -10.99
C ILE A 191 -1.56 -5.65 -11.11
N ILE A 192 -0.70 -4.74 -10.68
CA ILE A 192 -0.84 -3.31 -10.92
C ILE A 192 0.00 -2.97 -12.15
N SER A 193 -0.62 -2.34 -13.14
CA SER A 193 0.03 -1.97 -14.38
C SER A 193 -0.03 -0.47 -14.60
N PHE A 194 1.14 0.09 -14.90
CA PHE A 194 1.35 1.47 -15.29
C PHE A 194 1.85 1.50 -16.74
N SER A 195 1.12 2.18 -17.62
CA SER A 195 1.55 2.46 -18.99
C SER A 195 1.41 3.95 -19.31
N ILE A 196 2.27 4.46 -20.20
CA ILE A 196 2.20 5.85 -20.65
C ILE A 196 1.63 5.86 -22.07
N VAL A 197 0.56 6.63 -22.27
CA VAL A 197 -0.03 6.88 -23.60
C VAL A 197 -0.43 8.36 -23.66
N ASP A 198 0.00 9.06 -24.71
CA ASP A 198 -0.25 10.50 -24.92
C ASP A 198 0.14 11.38 -23.71
N GLY A 199 1.27 11.08 -23.07
CA GLY A 199 1.75 11.79 -21.89
C GLY A 199 0.89 11.58 -20.63
N LYS A 200 -0.04 10.61 -20.64
CA LYS A 200 -0.88 10.24 -19.50
C LYS A 200 -0.51 8.87 -18.98
N ILE A 201 -0.47 8.74 -17.66
CA ILE A 201 -0.28 7.46 -16.99
C ILE A 201 -1.63 6.76 -16.87
N TRP A 202 -1.74 5.58 -17.46
CA TRP A 202 -2.86 4.67 -17.29
C TRP A 202 -2.56 3.73 -16.12
N PHE A 203 -3.45 3.73 -15.13
CA PHE A 203 -3.41 2.84 -13.99
C PHE A 203 -4.47 1.76 -14.14
N ARG A 204 -4.06 0.49 -14.07
CA ARG A 204 -4.98 -0.66 -14.12
C ARG A 204 -4.61 -1.70 -13.07
N ASN A 205 -5.63 -2.32 -12.50
CA ASN A 205 -5.49 -3.45 -11.58
C ASN A 205 -6.14 -4.68 -12.22
N TYR A 206 -5.38 -5.75 -12.37
CA TYR A 206 -5.82 -7.01 -12.97
C TYR A 206 -5.77 -8.13 -11.94
N GLN A 207 -6.82 -8.94 -11.88
CA GLN A 207 -6.79 -10.19 -11.11
C GLN A 207 -5.97 -11.24 -11.86
N VAL A 208 -5.11 -11.95 -11.14
CA VAL A 208 -4.44 -13.13 -11.66
C VAL A 208 -5.38 -14.31 -11.51
N THR A 209 -5.97 -14.74 -12.62
CA THR A 209 -6.70 -16.00 -12.64
C THR A 209 -5.73 -17.12 -12.94
N ASN A 210 -5.67 -18.13 -12.07
CA ASN A 210 -5.08 -19.40 -12.44
C ASN A 210 -5.99 -20.02 -13.49
N CYS A 211 -5.68 -19.80 -14.77
CA CYS A 211 -6.23 -20.63 -15.81
C CYS A 211 -5.63 -22.01 -15.57
N SER A 212 -6.35 -22.85 -14.82
CA SER A 212 -6.25 -24.28 -15.08
C SER A 212 -6.62 -24.41 -16.54
N TYR A 213 -5.64 -24.57 -17.42
CA TYR A 213 -5.93 -25.14 -18.73
C TYR A 213 -6.87 -26.30 -18.46
N PRO A 214 -8.03 -26.41 -19.14
CA PRO A 214 -8.67 -27.70 -19.21
C PRO A 214 -7.61 -28.60 -19.82
N SER A 215 -6.93 -29.36 -18.95
CA SER A 215 -6.06 -30.41 -19.42
C SER A 215 -6.97 -31.29 -20.27
N PRO A 216 -6.61 -31.61 -21.53
CA PRO A 216 -7.45 -32.46 -22.37
C PRO A 216 -7.71 -33.84 -21.76
N LEU A 217 -7.06 -34.16 -20.62
CA LEU A 217 -7.17 -35.38 -19.85
C LEU A 217 -8.06 -35.29 -18.59
N ARG A 218 -8.71 -34.16 -18.32
CA ARG A 218 -9.75 -34.08 -17.28
C ARG A 218 -11.01 -33.42 -17.82
N PRO A 219 -12.01 -34.19 -18.27
CA PRO A 219 -13.33 -33.64 -18.47
C PRO A 219 -13.83 -33.08 -17.12
N SER A 220 -14.26 -31.83 -17.12
CA SER A 220 -14.99 -31.23 -16.00
C SER A 220 -16.20 -32.12 -15.65
N PRO A 221 -16.53 -32.33 -14.36
CA PRO A 221 -17.75 -33.05 -14.01
C PRO A 221 -18.95 -32.28 -14.58
N SER A 222 -19.62 -32.95 -15.51
CA SER A 222 -20.81 -32.56 -16.22
C SER A 222 -21.91 -32.05 -15.28
N ILE A 223 -22.24 -30.76 -15.37
CA ILE A 223 -23.61 -30.31 -15.08
C ILE A 223 -24.36 -30.37 -16.40
N ILE A 224 -24.87 -31.57 -16.68
CA ILE A 224 -26.01 -31.76 -17.57
C ILE A 224 -27.20 -31.13 -16.85
N SER A 225 -27.64 -29.95 -17.30
CA SER A 225 -29.02 -29.53 -17.11
C SER A 225 -29.69 -29.51 -18.47
N HIS A 226 -30.11 -30.70 -18.91
CA HIS A 226 -31.25 -30.79 -19.80
C HIS A 226 -32.44 -30.19 -19.08
N LYS A 227 -32.92 -29.03 -19.52
CA LYS A 227 -34.36 -28.74 -19.64
C LYS A 227 -34.57 -27.84 -20.85
N ASN A 228 -35.01 -28.46 -21.94
CA ASN A 228 -35.97 -27.84 -22.83
C ASN A 228 -37.17 -27.39 -21.98
N LEU A 229 -37.59 -26.16 -22.15
CA LEU A 229 -39.01 -25.82 -22.11
C LEU A 229 -39.24 -24.68 -23.11
N ILE A 230 -40.35 -24.84 -23.81
CA ILE A 230 -40.93 -24.06 -24.92
C ILE A 230 -40.79 -22.55 -24.73
#